data_AF-A0A8S2MXA7-F1
#
_entry.id   AF-A0A8S2MXA7-F1
#
_cell.length_a   1.000
_cell.length_b   1.000
_cell.length_c   1.000
_cell.angle_alpha   90.00
_cell.angle_beta   90.00
_cell.angle_gamma   90.00
#
_symmetry.space_group_name_H-M   'P 1'
#
loop_
_entity.id
_entity.type
_entity.pdbx_description
1 polymer ?
#
loop_
_entity_poly.entity_id
_entity_poly.type
_entity_poly.pdbx_seq_one_letter_code
_entity_poly.pdbx_strand_id
1 'polypeptide(L)'
;MISDFIVQHPCGPFFSLSDVEYDKAVEKFPSLSSSDDLNYVQNSATAGINVGVEGYFNNEVILSQFERLFQLVSFKQDFEGHQFEVVVDNARTYSAREYSINEFNKGIGTKRPVDSITYVDDKGKVISISCRFTTGDHRGKTKGLLELAKELKLPCLPSIKLTELRTLLAQHAAFQNVSKLEIFARKYNIKVIFCPKFHCELNAIEGLWCHMKQYVRKKSDQTFSTMLRLIPQSRENFKERKIHMKLFRRFWHSLNAYDQENGALAGRYCDQPAQFRHRNMYLISKDHLSLETRRTILTNLQRMADEKLNRLTNEYDRKVLELTQQKYLTIVTIYIHSQLEELESQLNNLQLDTLFQEWAATRDSSRSCFLQANTSNIENILKEMESNLTKANGNKRIEV
;
A
#
# COMPACT_ATOMS: atom_id res chain seq x y z
N MET A 1 23.50 14.50 -1.91
CA MET A 1 22.70 13.33 -2.30
C MET A 1 21.45 13.32 -1.43
N ILE A 2 20.29 13.03 -2.00
CA ILE A 2 19.03 12.90 -1.26
C ILE A 2 18.51 11.50 -1.51
N SER A 3 18.15 10.81 -0.43
CA SER A 3 17.39 9.57 -0.49
C SER A 3 15.91 9.91 -0.37
N ASP A 4 15.11 9.44 -1.32
CA ASP A 4 13.69 9.75 -1.39
C ASP A 4 12.84 8.50 -1.58
N PHE A 5 11.64 8.56 -1.01
CA PHE A 5 10.62 7.54 -1.15
C PHE A 5 9.39 8.14 -1.83
N ILE A 6 9.11 7.65 -3.04
CA ILE A 6 7.89 7.98 -3.77
C ILE A 6 6.82 6.92 -3.49
N VAL A 7 5.60 7.37 -3.21
CA VAL A 7 4.48 6.49 -2.85
C VAL A 7 3.42 6.48 -3.96
N GLN A 8 2.93 5.29 -4.30
CA GLN A 8 1.74 5.12 -5.14
C GLN A 8 0.48 5.24 -4.28
N HIS A 9 0.13 6.46 -3.84
CA HIS A 9 -1.08 6.69 -3.05
C HIS A 9 -1.80 8.00 -3.43
N PRO A 10 -3.15 8.07 -3.33
CA PRO A 10 -3.89 9.31 -3.58
C PRO A 10 -3.51 10.47 -2.66
N CYS A 11 -3.15 10.21 -1.40
CA CYS A 11 -2.84 11.25 -0.40
C CYS A 11 -1.59 12.08 -0.74
N GLY A 12 -0.67 11.53 -1.53
CA GLY A 12 0.48 12.29 -1.97
C GLY A 12 1.61 11.45 -2.55
N PRO A 13 2.55 12.12 -3.24
CA PRO A 13 3.72 11.46 -3.83
C PRO A 13 4.80 11.10 -2.82
N PHE A 14 4.86 11.79 -1.69
CA PHE A 14 5.95 11.69 -0.72
C PHE A 14 5.42 11.21 0.61
N PHE A 15 6.15 10.28 1.23
CA PHE A 15 5.81 9.76 2.54
C PHE A 15 6.14 10.79 3.63
N SER A 16 5.16 11.06 4.49
CA SER A 16 5.34 11.82 5.74
C SER A 16 4.20 11.51 6.70
N LEU A 17 4.52 11.50 7.99
CA LEU A 17 3.56 11.45 9.07
C LEU A 17 3.11 12.87 9.47
N SER A 18 1.89 13.00 9.95
CA SER A 18 1.48 14.15 10.77
C SER A 18 2.23 14.14 12.10
N ASP A 19 2.23 15.25 12.81
CA ASP A 19 2.93 15.34 14.11
C ASP A 19 2.39 14.29 15.10
N VAL A 20 1.06 14.11 15.16
CA VAL A 20 0.42 13.11 16.03
C VAL A 20 0.80 11.67 15.63
N GLU A 21 0.87 11.36 14.34
CA GLU A 21 1.33 10.05 13.86
C GLU A 21 2.81 9.83 14.20
N TYR A 22 3.64 10.87 14.09
CA TYR A 22 5.07 10.82 14.37
C TYR A 22 5.37 10.67 15.86
N ASP A 23 4.66 11.38 16.73
CA ASP A 23 4.82 11.28 18.18
C ASP A 23 4.56 9.84 18.67
N LYS A 24 3.50 9.20 18.16
CA LYS A 24 3.21 7.78 18.41
C LYS A 24 4.31 6.87 17.89
N ALA A 25 4.89 7.20 16.73
CA ALA A 25 6.00 6.44 16.17
C ALA A 25 7.24 6.53 17.06
N VAL A 26 7.58 7.73 17.56
CA VAL A 26 8.71 7.97 18.46
C VAL A 26 8.50 7.28 19.81
N GLU A 27 7.28 7.28 20.35
CA GLU A 27 6.95 6.55 21.59
C GLU A 27 7.28 5.06 21.48
N LYS A 28 6.92 4.42 20.36
CA LYS A 28 7.22 3.01 20.10
C LYS A 28 8.68 2.78 19.70
N PHE A 29 9.27 3.69 18.95
CA PHE A 29 10.61 3.61 18.39
C PHE A 29 11.42 4.86 18.75
N PRO A 30 11.98 4.93 19.97
CA PRO A 30 12.74 6.11 20.41
C PRO A 30 13.92 6.46 19.51
N SER A 31 14.48 5.48 18.79
CA SER A 31 15.51 5.68 17.76
C SER A 31 15.11 6.64 16.64
N LEU A 32 13.82 6.90 16.42
CA LEU A 32 13.38 7.89 15.44
C LEU A 32 13.76 9.33 15.84
N SER A 33 14.03 9.55 17.13
CA SER A 33 14.43 10.85 17.69
C SER A 33 15.94 11.08 17.70
N SER A 34 16.76 10.05 17.46
CA SER A 34 18.21 10.21 17.44
C SER A 34 18.68 10.98 16.21
N SER A 35 19.61 11.92 16.41
CA SER A 35 20.32 12.58 15.34
C SER A 35 21.42 11.68 14.82
N ASP A 36 21.17 11.03 13.69
CA ASP A 36 22.25 10.42 12.89
C ASP A 36 22.97 11.54 12.09
N ASP A 37 24.05 11.20 11.37
CA ASP A 37 24.78 12.14 10.49
C ASP A 37 23.97 12.61 9.26
N LEU A 38 22.67 12.36 9.25
CA LEU A 38 21.74 12.65 8.17
C LEU A 38 20.73 13.73 8.55
N ASN A 39 20.46 14.61 7.59
CA ASN A 39 19.40 15.60 7.70
C ASN A 39 18.08 14.99 7.23
N TYR A 40 17.33 14.40 8.15
CA TYR A 40 15.98 13.91 7.87
C TYR A 40 15.00 15.07 7.66
N VAL A 41 14.14 14.91 6.65
CA VAL A 41 12.95 15.75 6.53
C VAL A 41 12.01 15.42 7.69
N GLN A 42 11.46 16.45 8.34
CA GLN A 42 10.56 16.31 9.48
C GLN A 42 9.45 15.29 9.17
N ASN A 43 9.22 14.39 10.13
CA ASN A 43 8.23 13.32 10.08
C ASN A 43 8.31 12.40 8.85
N SER A 44 9.49 12.29 8.22
CA SER A 44 9.70 11.48 7.02
C SER A 44 10.91 10.55 7.16
N ALA A 45 11.02 9.60 6.23
CA ALA A 45 12.21 8.80 5.99
C ALA A 45 13.15 9.42 4.95
N THR A 46 12.72 10.46 4.23
CA THR A 46 13.58 11.21 3.30
C THR A 46 14.73 11.86 4.06
N ALA A 47 15.95 11.72 3.55
CA ALA A 47 17.14 12.27 4.17
C ALA A 47 18.11 12.88 3.15
N GLY A 48 18.76 13.97 3.55
CA GLY A 48 19.88 14.58 2.83
C GLY A 48 21.20 14.42 3.58
N ILE A 49 22.31 14.38 2.85
CA ILE A 49 23.65 14.47 3.45
C ILE A 49 23.94 15.89 3.96
N ASN A 50 24.81 16.00 4.95
CA ASN A 50 25.38 17.27 5.38
C ASN A 50 26.31 17.84 4.30
N VAL A 51 26.08 19.10 3.89
CA VAL A 51 26.92 19.78 2.90
C VAL A 51 28.29 20.04 3.52
N GLY A 52 29.36 19.66 2.83
CA GLY A 52 30.73 19.82 3.32
C GLY A 52 31.25 18.66 4.18
N VAL A 53 30.44 17.64 4.43
CA VAL A 53 30.84 16.38 5.09
C VAL A 53 30.98 15.28 4.03
N GLU A 54 31.84 14.29 4.28
CA GLU A 54 31.96 13.11 3.42
C GLU A 54 30.58 12.42 3.28
N GLY A 55 30.00 12.51 2.08
CA GLY A 55 28.58 12.31 1.86
C GLY A 55 28.20 10.97 1.23
N TYR A 56 28.98 9.92 1.49
CA TYR A 56 28.69 8.59 0.95
C TYR A 56 27.68 7.85 1.82
N PHE A 57 26.60 7.39 1.21
CA PHE A 57 25.70 6.43 1.84
C PHE A 57 26.36 5.04 1.83
N ASN A 58 26.89 4.60 2.98
CA ASN A 58 27.32 3.22 3.17
C ASN A 58 26.11 2.29 3.38
N ASN A 59 26.36 0.98 3.46
CA ASN A 59 25.28 0.00 3.60
C ASN A 59 24.51 0.17 4.91
N GLU A 60 25.19 0.55 6.00
CA GLU A 60 24.57 0.76 7.31
C GLU A 60 23.58 1.94 7.27
N VAL A 61 24.00 3.08 6.72
CA VAL A 61 23.18 4.29 6.60
C VAL A 61 22.00 4.06 5.66
N ILE A 62 22.19 3.27 4.60
CA ILE A 62 21.11 2.86 3.72
C ILE A 62 20.07 2.01 4.48
N LEU A 63 20.54 1.00 5.22
CA LEU A 63 19.66 0.12 5.98
C LEU A 63 18.91 0.87 7.09
N SER A 64 19.55 1.85 7.74
CA SER A 64 18.89 2.69 8.75
C SER A 64 17.79 3.57 8.16
N GLN A 65 17.96 4.07 6.92
CA GLN A 65 16.89 4.79 6.21
C GLN A 65 15.69 3.88 5.90
N PHE A 66 15.93 2.64 5.46
CA PHE A 66 14.86 1.66 5.26
C PHE A 66 14.20 1.29 6.59
N GLU A 67 14.96 1.12 7.67
CA GLU A 67 14.42 0.90 9.02
C GLU A 67 13.48 2.02 9.42
N ARG A 68 13.93 3.26 9.27
CA ARG A 68 13.12 4.42 9.55
C ARG A 68 11.83 4.41 8.74
N LEU A 69 11.88 4.14 7.43
CA LEU A 69 10.67 4.02 6.61
C LEU A 69 9.73 2.92 7.13
N PHE A 70 10.27 1.73 7.42
CA PHE A 70 9.48 0.57 7.84
C PHE A 70 8.83 0.79 9.21
N GLN A 71 9.51 1.49 10.12
CA GLN A 71 8.96 1.90 11.40
C GLN A 71 7.81 2.89 11.19
N LEU A 72 8.06 3.95 10.42
CA LEU A 72 7.09 5.04 10.23
C LEU A 72 5.85 4.61 9.45
N VAL A 73 5.98 3.74 8.45
CA VAL A 73 4.85 3.39 7.54
C VAL A 73 3.68 2.76 8.30
N SER A 74 3.97 2.03 9.37
CA SER A 74 2.94 1.39 10.22
C SER A 74 2.07 2.37 11.01
N PHE A 75 2.46 3.64 11.08
CA PHE A 75 1.72 4.69 11.78
C PHE A 75 0.93 5.62 10.85
N LYS A 76 1.06 5.44 9.53
CA LYS A 76 0.31 6.27 8.59
C LYS A 76 -1.15 5.83 8.56
N GLN A 77 -2.04 6.65 9.11
CA GLN A 77 -3.47 6.38 9.20
C GLN A 77 -4.09 6.18 7.82
N ASP A 78 -3.68 6.99 6.84
CA ASP A 78 -4.12 6.84 5.45
C ASP A 78 -3.81 5.46 4.86
N PHE A 79 -2.85 4.73 5.44
CA PHE A 79 -2.43 3.41 4.99
C PHE A 79 -2.90 2.28 5.91
N GLU A 80 -3.83 2.55 6.83
CA GLU A 80 -4.40 1.53 7.68
C GLU A 80 -5.01 0.40 6.82
N GLY A 81 -4.74 -0.85 7.20
CA GLY A 81 -5.17 -2.04 6.45
C GLY A 81 -4.46 -2.30 5.12
N HIS A 82 -3.49 -1.48 4.71
CA HIS A 82 -2.75 -1.69 3.47
C HIS A 82 -1.64 -2.73 3.63
N GLN A 83 -1.33 -3.44 2.54
CA GLN A 83 -0.10 -4.22 2.42
C GLN A 83 0.98 -3.37 1.74
N PHE A 84 2.20 -3.45 2.25
CA PHE A 84 3.32 -2.64 1.75
C PHE A 84 4.29 -3.48 0.93
N GLU A 85 4.53 -2.99 -0.28
CA GLU A 85 5.61 -3.47 -1.15
C GLU A 85 6.57 -2.32 -1.42
N VAL A 86 7.88 -2.59 -1.31
CA VAL A 86 8.94 -1.60 -1.48
C VAL A 86 9.79 -2.01 -2.67
N VAL A 87 9.75 -1.20 -3.72
CA VAL A 87 10.50 -1.42 -4.95
C VAL A 87 11.85 -0.71 -4.86
N VAL A 88 12.94 -1.45 -5.05
CA VAL A 88 14.32 -0.95 -4.99
C VAL A 88 15.12 -1.40 -6.20
N ASP A 89 16.16 -0.65 -6.56
CA ASP A 89 17.10 -1.08 -7.57
C ASP A 89 17.95 -2.26 -7.07
N ASN A 90 18.45 -3.08 -7.99
CA ASN A 90 19.32 -4.22 -7.65
C ASN A 90 20.78 -3.78 -7.55
N ALA A 91 21.05 -2.81 -6.66
CA ALA A 91 22.40 -2.46 -6.28
C ALA A 91 23.01 -3.54 -5.37
N ARG A 92 24.33 -3.70 -5.47
CA ARG A 92 25.08 -4.67 -4.64
C ARG A 92 25.01 -4.35 -3.15
N THR A 93 24.84 -3.07 -2.81
CA THR A 93 24.74 -2.54 -1.45
C THR A 93 23.57 -3.14 -0.66
N TYR A 94 22.48 -3.50 -1.33
CA TYR A 94 21.32 -4.12 -0.68
C TYR A 94 21.41 -5.65 -0.61
N SER A 95 22.11 -6.27 -1.58
CA SER A 95 21.86 -7.66 -2.01
C SER A 95 22.99 -8.65 -1.72
N ALA A 96 24.23 -8.21 -1.52
CA ALA A 96 25.35 -9.13 -1.38
C ALA A 96 25.48 -9.64 0.06
N ARG A 97 25.31 -10.95 0.25
CA ARG A 97 25.96 -11.63 1.38
C ARG A 97 27.47 -11.50 1.21
N GLU A 98 28.17 -11.28 2.32
CA GLU A 98 29.63 -11.15 2.35
C GLU A 98 30.38 -12.45 2.07
N TYR A 99 29.66 -13.55 1.82
CA TYR A 99 30.24 -14.87 1.65
C TYR A 99 29.50 -15.74 0.63
N SER A 100 30.27 -16.63 0.01
CA SER A 100 29.78 -17.74 -0.80
C SER A 100 29.96 -19.06 -0.06
N ILE A 101 29.01 -19.99 -0.19
CA ILE A 101 29.17 -21.34 0.36
C ILE A 101 30.43 -22.05 -0.18
N ASN A 102 30.88 -21.67 -1.37
CA ASN A 102 32.07 -22.21 -2.01
C ASN A 102 33.38 -21.77 -1.32
N GLU A 103 33.34 -20.75 -0.48
CA GLU A 103 34.50 -20.25 0.28
C GLU A 103 34.71 -21.02 1.60
N PHE A 104 33.72 -21.82 2.01
CA PHE A 104 33.84 -22.66 3.19
C PHE A 104 34.46 -24.02 2.85
N ASN A 105 35.27 -24.52 3.79
CA ASN A 105 35.86 -25.87 3.74
C ASN A 105 35.09 -26.82 4.67
N LYS A 106 35.34 -28.14 4.52
CA LYS A 106 34.63 -29.18 5.26
C LYS A 106 34.97 -29.20 6.77
N GLY A 107 36.26 -29.07 7.10
CA GLY A 107 36.79 -29.33 8.44
C GLY A 107 36.94 -28.12 9.36
N ILE A 108 37.20 -28.39 10.63
CA ILE A 108 37.43 -27.41 11.70
C ILE A 108 38.77 -26.67 11.48
N GLY A 109 38.83 -25.40 11.86
CA GLY A 109 40.07 -24.60 11.79
C GLY A 109 40.48 -24.16 10.39
N THR A 110 39.59 -24.32 9.41
CA THR A 110 39.84 -23.96 8.02
C THR A 110 39.52 -22.49 7.74
N LYS A 111 40.02 -21.96 6.60
CA LYS A 111 39.75 -20.59 6.17
C LYS A 111 38.23 -20.37 6.04
N ARG A 112 37.74 -19.25 6.57
CA ARG A 112 36.33 -18.82 6.48
C ARG A 112 36.25 -17.39 5.95
N PRO A 113 35.16 -17.03 5.26
CA PRO A 113 34.93 -15.67 4.79
C PRO A 113 34.28 -14.76 5.85
N VAL A 114 33.51 -15.30 6.80
CA VAL A 114 32.71 -14.49 7.74
C VAL A 114 32.68 -15.00 9.18
N ASP A 115 32.33 -14.10 10.10
CA ASP A 115 32.34 -14.36 11.53
C ASP A 115 31.12 -15.08 12.06
N SER A 116 29.96 -14.76 11.49
CA SER A 116 28.66 -15.35 11.79
C SER A 116 27.79 -15.38 10.54
N ILE A 117 26.86 -16.34 10.51
CA ILE A 117 25.84 -16.47 9.48
C ILE A 117 24.50 -16.07 10.11
N THR A 118 23.85 -15.05 9.55
CA THR A 118 22.52 -14.60 10.01
C THR A 118 21.47 -14.92 8.95
N TYR A 119 20.35 -15.50 9.36
CA TYR A 119 19.22 -15.86 8.49
C TYR A 119 17.90 -15.78 9.23
N VAL A 120 16.79 -15.88 8.51
CA VAL A 120 15.43 -15.94 9.06
C VAL A 120 14.94 -17.38 8.93
N ASP A 121 14.46 -17.97 10.03
CA ASP A 121 13.85 -19.30 9.99
C ASP A 121 12.43 -19.28 9.43
N ASP A 122 11.81 -20.47 9.30
CA ASP A 122 10.45 -20.62 8.78
C ASP A 122 9.37 -19.94 9.66
N LYS A 123 9.73 -19.54 10.88
CA LYS A 123 8.85 -18.82 11.81
C LYS A 123 9.07 -17.31 11.79
N GLY A 124 9.91 -16.81 10.88
CA GLY A 124 10.23 -15.39 10.80
C GLY A 124 11.24 -14.92 11.85
N LYS A 125 11.84 -15.82 12.63
CA LYS A 125 12.80 -15.47 13.66
C LYS A 125 14.19 -15.31 13.06
N VAL A 126 14.85 -14.19 13.38
CA VAL A 126 16.25 -13.97 13.02
C VAL A 126 17.15 -14.86 13.89
N ILE A 127 17.92 -15.74 13.25
CA ILE A 127 18.89 -16.63 13.85
C ILE A 127 20.28 -16.20 13.40
N SER A 128 21.22 -16.08 14.34
CA SER A 128 22.63 -15.86 14.06
C SER A 128 23.45 -17.03 14.59
N ILE A 129 24.23 -17.66 13.71
CA ILE A 129 25.11 -18.77 14.03
C ILE A 129 26.54 -18.28 13.97
N SER A 130 27.27 -18.39 15.08
CA SER A 130 28.70 -18.10 15.09
C SER A 130 29.45 -19.14 14.26
N CYS A 131 30.31 -18.70 13.34
CA CYS A 131 31.19 -19.59 12.59
C CYS A 131 32.48 -19.95 13.36
N ARG A 132 32.54 -19.69 14.67
CA ARG A 132 33.61 -20.11 15.59
C ARG A 132 33.02 -20.89 16.76
N PHE A 133 33.80 -21.83 17.29
CA PHE A 133 33.47 -22.47 18.55
C PHE A 133 33.67 -21.48 19.70
N THR A 134 32.61 -21.26 20.48
CA THR A 134 32.63 -20.40 21.68
C THR A 134 33.11 -21.18 22.91
N THR A 135 32.93 -22.50 22.92
CA THR A 135 33.23 -23.41 24.03
C THR A 135 33.90 -24.71 23.53
N GLY A 136 34.40 -25.51 24.46
CA GLY A 136 34.99 -26.84 24.19
C GLY A 136 36.43 -26.83 23.66
N ASP A 137 36.93 -28.01 23.29
CA ASP A 137 38.33 -28.26 22.85
C ASP A 137 38.73 -27.53 21.56
N HIS A 138 37.73 -27.00 20.84
CA HIS A 138 37.93 -26.25 19.61
C HIS A 138 37.67 -24.75 19.78
N ARG A 139 37.53 -24.25 21.01
CA ARG A 139 37.29 -22.83 21.29
C ARG A 139 38.22 -21.92 20.49
N GLY A 140 37.64 -20.92 19.83
CA GLY A 140 38.35 -19.97 18.97
C GLY A 140 38.64 -20.47 17.55
N LYS A 141 38.62 -21.79 17.30
CA LYS A 141 38.74 -22.36 15.95
C LYS A 141 37.47 -22.12 15.15
N THR A 142 37.63 -22.04 13.83
CA THR A 142 36.53 -21.86 12.88
C THR A 142 35.76 -23.16 12.68
N LYS A 143 34.44 -23.06 12.51
CA LYS A 143 33.56 -24.18 12.16
C LYS A 143 33.64 -24.42 10.65
N GLY A 144 33.84 -25.67 10.24
CA GLY A 144 33.67 -26.09 8.85
C GLY A 144 32.21 -26.35 8.50
N LEU A 145 31.92 -26.60 7.23
CA LEU A 145 30.55 -26.89 6.77
C LEU A 145 29.91 -28.10 7.48
N LEU A 146 30.71 -29.10 7.88
CA LEU A 146 30.17 -30.28 8.55
C LEU A 146 29.60 -29.95 9.93
N GLU A 147 30.28 -29.09 10.68
CA GLU A 147 29.84 -28.65 12.01
C GLU A 147 28.66 -27.67 11.91
N LEU A 148 28.67 -26.79 10.91
CA LEU A 148 27.52 -25.93 10.62
C LEU A 148 26.27 -26.76 10.23
N ALA A 149 26.42 -27.83 9.45
CA ALA A 149 25.31 -28.73 9.10
C ALA A 149 24.71 -29.42 10.35
N LYS A 150 25.56 -29.87 11.28
CA LYS A 150 25.10 -30.45 12.56
C LYS A 150 24.34 -29.44 13.42
N GLU A 151 24.83 -28.21 13.54
CA GLU A 151 24.14 -27.15 14.28
C GLU A 151 22.80 -26.77 13.67
N LEU A 152 22.72 -26.82 12.34
CA LEU A 152 21.49 -26.65 11.57
C LEU A 152 20.57 -27.88 11.58
N LYS A 153 20.96 -28.95 12.29
CA LYS A 153 20.22 -30.22 12.40
C LYS A 153 19.91 -30.86 11.03
N LEU A 154 20.81 -30.66 10.06
CA LEU A 154 20.68 -31.29 8.75
C LEU A 154 21.21 -32.73 8.80
N PRO A 155 20.51 -33.70 8.19
CA PRO A 155 20.97 -35.09 8.15
C PRO A 155 22.22 -35.19 7.26
N CYS A 156 23.40 -35.26 7.87
CA CYS A 156 24.68 -35.38 7.16
C CYS A 156 25.50 -36.57 7.68
N LEU A 157 25.97 -37.41 6.75
CA LEU A 157 26.93 -38.48 7.07
C LEU A 157 28.33 -37.88 7.31
N PRO A 158 29.12 -38.38 8.28
CA PRO A 158 30.49 -37.90 8.50
C PRO A 158 31.39 -38.00 7.26
N SER A 159 31.16 -39.01 6.43
CA SER A 159 31.89 -39.31 5.20
C SER A 159 31.42 -38.50 3.97
N ILE A 160 30.42 -37.63 4.09
CA ILE A 160 29.85 -36.86 2.96
C ILE A 160 30.92 -36.09 2.19
N LYS A 161 30.84 -36.08 0.85
CA LYS A 161 31.77 -35.30 0.03
C LYS A 161 31.49 -33.80 0.19
N LEU A 162 32.52 -32.97 0.02
CA LEU A 162 32.37 -31.51 0.15
C LEU A 162 31.36 -30.93 -0.85
N THR A 163 31.31 -31.47 -2.07
CA THR A 163 30.37 -31.06 -3.12
C THR A 163 28.92 -31.35 -2.72
N GLU A 164 28.63 -32.56 -2.24
CA GLU A 164 27.31 -32.96 -1.75
C GLU A 164 26.88 -32.11 -0.54
N LEU A 165 27.80 -31.86 0.40
CA LEU A 165 27.55 -31.03 1.56
C LEU A 165 27.21 -29.58 1.20
N ARG A 166 27.89 -29.02 0.18
CA ARG A 166 27.57 -27.68 -0.36
C ARG A 166 26.18 -27.68 -0.99
N THR A 167 25.83 -28.68 -1.79
CA THR A 167 24.49 -28.76 -2.40
C THR A 167 23.39 -28.84 -1.34
N LEU A 168 23.58 -29.67 -0.31
CA LEU A 168 22.64 -29.80 0.81
C LEU A 168 22.46 -28.47 1.56
N LEU A 169 23.56 -27.83 1.95
CA LEU A 169 23.52 -26.59 2.72
C LEU A 169 23.02 -25.42 1.88
N ALA A 170 23.30 -25.38 0.57
CA ALA A 170 22.83 -24.33 -0.33
C ALA A 170 21.30 -24.23 -0.38
N GLN A 171 20.57 -25.32 -0.10
CA GLN A 171 19.12 -25.33 -0.03
C GLN A 171 18.60 -24.69 1.27
N HIS A 172 19.39 -24.70 2.35
CA HIS A 172 18.99 -24.18 3.66
C HIS A 172 19.00 -22.64 3.70
N ALA A 173 18.04 -22.02 4.40
CA ALA A 173 17.89 -20.56 4.50
C ALA A 173 19.18 -19.82 4.96
N ALA A 174 19.99 -20.48 5.80
CA ALA A 174 21.30 -20.00 6.24
C ALA A 174 22.30 -19.76 5.09
N PHE A 175 22.12 -20.38 3.92
CA PHE A 175 22.99 -20.25 2.75
C PHE A 175 22.27 -19.77 1.48
N GLN A 176 20.93 -19.66 1.51
CA GLN A 176 20.15 -19.03 0.44
C GLN A 176 20.55 -17.56 0.27
N ASN A 177 20.69 -17.08 -0.96
CA ASN A 177 21.14 -15.70 -1.21
C ASN A 177 19.99 -14.68 -1.00
N VAL A 178 19.60 -14.49 0.26
CA VAL A 178 18.60 -13.49 0.67
C VAL A 178 19.34 -12.21 1.08
N SER A 179 18.88 -11.08 0.54
CA SER A 179 19.44 -9.76 0.79
C SER A 179 19.27 -9.34 2.26
N LYS A 180 20.22 -8.55 2.80
CA LYS A 180 20.09 -8.00 4.17
C LYS A 180 18.81 -7.17 4.30
N LEU A 181 18.49 -6.38 3.27
CA LEU A 181 17.28 -5.56 3.22
C LEU A 181 15.99 -6.39 3.26
N GLU A 182 15.91 -7.51 2.56
CA GLU A 182 14.72 -8.37 2.56
C GLU A 182 14.53 -9.10 3.90
N ILE A 183 15.62 -9.64 4.48
CA ILE A 183 15.60 -10.18 5.85
C ILE A 183 15.03 -9.14 6.82
N PHE A 184 15.48 -7.90 6.64
CA PHE A 184 15.14 -6.80 7.50
C PHE A 184 13.68 -6.32 7.31
N ALA A 185 13.19 -6.24 6.07
CA ALA A 185 11.80 -5.88 5.76
C ALA A 185 10.78 -6.91 6.27
N ARG A 186 11.13 -8.21 6.31
CA ARG A 186 10.28 -9.26 6.87
C ARG A 186 9.93 -9.02 8.35
N LYS A 187 10.83 -8.41 9.13
CA LYS A 187 10.55 -8.03 10.54
C LYS A 187 9.33 -7.10 10.65
N TYR A 188 9.09 -6.30 9.61
CA TYR A 188 8.01 -5.31 9.55
C TYR A 188 6.84 -5.78 8.68
N ASN A 189 6.83 -7.05 8.25
CA ASN A 189 5.85 -7.59 7.31
C ASN A 189 5.77 -6.79 5.99
N ILE A 190 6.93 -6.32 5.51
CA ILE A 190 7.06 -5.55 4.26
C ILE A 190 7.76 -6.43 3.23
N LYS A 191 7.21 -6.46 2.01
CA LYS A 191 7.81 -7.17 0.89
C LYS A 191 8.74 -6.25 0.11
N VAL A 192 9.94 -6.71 -0.19
CA VAL A 192 10.90 -5.97 -1.02
C VAL A 192 10.93 -6.58 -2.42
N ILE A 193 10.83 -5.72 -3.43
CA ILE A 193 10.88 -6.10 -4.84
C ILE A 193 12.12 -5.46 -5.45
N PHE A 194 13.05 -6.29 -5.91
CA PHE A 194 14.26 -5.83 -6.60
C PHE A 194 13.98 -5.69 -8.09
N CYS A 195 14.17 -4.48 -8.63
CA CYS A 195 14.14 -4.26 -10.07
C CYS A 195 15.26 -5.08 -10.75
N PRO A 196 15.03 -5.62 -11.95
CA PRO A 196 16.08 -6.24 -12.75
C PRO A 196 17.30 -5.29 -12.94
N LYS A 197 18.51 -5.86 -12.98
CA LYS A 197 19.74 -5.06 -13.15
C LYS A 197 19.72 -4.33 -14.48
N PHE A 198 20.12 -3.05 -14.47
CA PHE A 198 20.18 -2.18 -15.65
C PHE A 198 18.83 -1.77 -16.27
N HIS A 199 17.72 -2.05 -15.57
CA HIS A 199 16.36 -1.69 -16.00
C HIS A 199 15.78 -0.54 -15.17
N CYS A 200 16.41 0.63 -15.25
CA CYS A 200 15.99 1.80 -14.46
C CYS A 200 14.60 2.33 -14.86
N GLU A 201 14.14 2.04 -16.08
CA GLU A 201 12.77 2.31 -16.54
C GLU A 201 11.69 1.56 -15.74
N LEU A 202 12.07 0.48 -15.05
CA LEU A 202 11.22 -0.28 -14.13
C LEU A 202 11.28 0.27 -12.69
N ASN A 203 11.85 1.45 -12.47
CA ASN A 203 11.80 2.13 -11.18
C ASN A 203 11.12 3.50 -11.34
N ALA A 204 9.92 3.65 -10.77
CA ALA A 204 9.11 4.86 -10.91
C ALA A 204 9.81 6.13 -10.38
N ILE A 205 10.75 5.99 -9.44
CA ILE A 205 11.50 7.12 -8.87
C ILE A 205 12.39 7.83 -9.90
N GLU A 206 12.81 7.16 -10.97
CA GLU A 206 13.58 7.79 -12.04
C GLU A 206 12.79 8.91 -12.73
N GLY A 207 11.46 8.74 -12.83
CA GLY A 207 10.58 9.79 -13.34
C GLY A 207 10.52 11.02 -12.44
N LEU A 208 10.54 10.83 -11.11
CA LEU A 208 10.62 11.92 -10.13
C LEU A 208 11.93 12.69 -10.34
N TRP A 209 13.06 11.98 -10.36
CA TRP A 209 14.37 12.60 -10.54
C TRP A 209 14.50 13.33 -11.87
N CYS A 210 13.95 12.77 -12.96
CA CYS A 210 13.91 13.44 -14.25
C CYS A 210 13.14 14.77 -14.17
N HIS A 211 11.95 14.78 -13.56
CA HIS A 211 11.15 15.99 -13.38
C HIS A 211 11.86 17.05 -12.55
N MET A 212 12.43 16.65 -11.41
CA MET A 212 13.16 17.55 -10.53
C MET A 212 14.38 18.16 -11.23
N LYS A 213 15.17 17.34 -11.95
CA LYS A 213 16.32 17.81 -12.74
C LYS A 213 15.90 18.82 -13.82
N GLN A 214 14.79 18.60 -14.52
CA GLN A 214 14.27 19.54 -15.51
C GLN A 214 13.88 20.88 -14.89
N TYR A 215 13.19 20.84 -13.74
CA TYR A 215 12.83 22.05 -13.00
C TYR A 215 14.06 22.84 -12.57
N VAL A 216 15.03 22.18 -11.93
CA VAL A 216 16.29 22.80 -11.49
C VAL A 216 17.02 23.39 -12.69
N ARG A 217 17.20 22.63 -13.79
CA ARG A 217 17.91 23.11 -14.99
C ARG A 217 17.28 24.36 -15.59
N LYS A 218 15.94 24.46 -15.61
CA LYS A 218 15.23 25.61 -16.17
C LYS A 218 15.35 26.87 -15.32
N LYS A 219 15.55 26.74 -14.01
CA LYS A 219 15.55 27.86 -13.05
C LYS A 219 16.91 28.17 -12.44
N SER A 220 17.90 27.32 -12.70
CA SER A 220 19.24 27.44 -12.13
C SER A 220 20.06 28.51 -12.86
N ASP A 221 20.81 29.28 -12.09
CA ASP A 221 21.89 30.17 -12.53
C ASP A 221 23.25 29.44 -12.57
N GLN A 222 23.24 28.12 -12.44
CA GLN A 222 24.40 27.23 -12.36
C GLN A 222 25.27 27.39 -11.10
N THR A 223 24.79 28.12 -10.08
CA THR A 223 25.46 28.16 -8.78
C THR A 223 24.97 27.03 -7.86
N PHE A 224 25.87 26.55 -7.00
CA PHE A 224 25.53 25.50 -6.03
C PHE A 224 24.46 25.97 -5.02
N SER A 225 24.54 27.23 -4.56
CA SER A 225 23.57 27.82 -3.63
C SER A 225 22.15 27.85 -4.22
N THR A 226 22.02 28.32 -5.46
CA THR A 226 20.73 28.29 -6.16
C THR A 226 20.25 26.86 -6.40
N MET A 227 21.12 25.92 -6.77
CA MET A 227 20.76 24.51 -6.91
C MET A 227 20.19 23.94 -5.60
N LEU A 228 20.87 24.16 -4.46
CA LEU A 228 20.41 23.69 -3.15
C LEU A 228 19.02 24.22 -2.80
N ARG A 229 18.75 25.51 -3.08
CA ARG A 229 17.44 26.12 -2.89
C ARG A 229 16.38 25.57 -3.85
N LEU A 230 16.75 25.24 -5.09
CA LEU A 230 15.81 24.76 -6.11
C LEU A 230 15.39 23.30 -5.91
N ILE A 231 16.20 22.46 -5.26
CA ILE A 231 15.87 21.06 -5.01
C ILE A 231 14.55 20.89 -4.23
N PRO A 232 14.37 21.48 -3.02
CA PRO A 232 13.10 21.38 -2.30
C PRO A 232 11.94 22.04 -3.08
N GLN A 233 12.17 23.14 -3.78
CA GLN A 233 11.15 23.76 -4.62
C GLN A 233 10.70 22.86 -5.78
N SER A 234 11.62 22.07 -6.35
CA SER A 234 11.31 21.12 -7.42
C SER A 234 10.46 19.96 -6.93
N ARG A 235 10.68 19.53 -5.67
CA ARG A 235 9.90 18.51 -4.98
C ARG A 235 8.47 19.00 -4.74
N GLU A 236 8.29 20.21 -4.20
CA GLU A 236 6.95 20.78 -4.02
C GLU A 236 6.24 20.96 -5.36
N ASN A 237 6.95 21.43 -6.40
CA ASN A 237 6.35 21.53 -7.73
C ASN A 237 5.88 20.18 -8.30
N PHE A 238 6.62 19.10 -8.03
CA PHE A 238 6.22 17.75 -8.43
C PHE A 238 4.93 17.32 -7.74
N LYS A 239 4.80 17.63 -6.44
CA LYS A 239 3.61 17.36 -5.61
C LYS A 239 2.39 18.14 -6.10
N GLU A 240 2.52 19.45 -6.26
CA GLU A 240 1.43 20.33 -6.72
C GLU A 240 0.87 19.89 -8.08
N ARG A 241 1.75 19.48 -9.00
CA ARG A 241 1.36 19.03 -10.34
C ARG A 241 0.79 17.61 -10.38
N LYS A 242 0.74 16.90 -9.25
CA LYS A 242 0.23 15.52 -9.11
C LYS A 242 0.84 14.55 -10.14
N ILE A 243 2.15 14.67 -10.37
CA ILE A 243 2.85 13.95 -11.45
C ILE A 243 3.03 12.48 -11.11
N HIS A 244 3.10 12.11 -9.83
CA HIS A 244 3.36 10.74 -9.38
C HIS A 244 2.39 9.72 -9.96
N MET A 245 1.10 10.02 -10.04
CA MET A 245 0.13 9.09 -10.64
C MET A 245 0.39 8.85 -12.13
N LYS A 246 0.88 9.85 -12.86
CA LYS A 246 1.30 9.67 -14.26
C LYS A 246 2.54 8.80 -14.35
N LEU A 247 3.49 8.94 -13.41
CA LEU A 247 4.68 8.08 -13.36
C LEU A 247 4.32 6.63 -13.06
N PHE A 248 3.46 6.37 -12.08
CA PHE A 248 3.06 5.00 -11.76
C PHE A 248 2.29 4.36 -12.92
N ARG A 249 1.40 5.09 -13.61
CA ARG A 249 0.76 4.57 -14.84
C ARG A 249 1.80 4.17 -15.89
N ARG A 250 2.83 5.00 -16.08
CA ARG A 250 3.93 4.68 -17.00
C ARG A 250 4.72 3.45 -16.56
N PHE A 251 5.03 3.33 -15.27
CA PHE A 251 5.68 2.15 -14.69
C PHE A 251 4.86 0.88 -14.96
N TRP A 252 3.55 0.91 -14.72
CA TRP A 252 2.67 -0.23 -15.03
C TRP A 252 2.62 -0.56 -16.53
N HIS A 253 2.61 0.45 -17.39
CA HIS A 253 2.72 0.22 -18.84
C HIS A 253 4.04 -0.44 -19.23
N SER A 254 5.16 -0.01 -18.63
CA SER A 254 6.45 -0.64 -18.84
C SER A 254 6.43 -2.09 -18.37
N LEU A 255 5.92 -2.40 -17.17
CA LEU A 255 5.79 -3.78 -16.70
C LEU A 255 4.96 -4.65 -17.63
N ASN A 256 3.80 -4.17 -18.08
CA ASN A 256 2.94 -4.92 -18.99
C ASN A 256 3.62 -5.20 -20.35
N ALA A 257 4.41 -4.26 -20.86
CA ALA A 257 5.17 -4.46 -22.09
C ALA A 257 6.25 -5.55 -21.92
N TYR A 258 6.91 -5.59 -20.76
CA TYR A 258 7.88 -6.65 -20.45
C TYR A 258 7.23 -8.04 -20.39
N ASP A 259 6.03 -8.12 -19.81
CA ASP A 259 5.26 -9.37 -19.70
C ASP A 259 4.81 -9.89 -21.08
N GLN A 260 4.27 -9.01 -21.92
CA GLN A 260 3.79 -9.37 -23.26
C GLN A 260 4.89 -9.83 -24.22
N GLU A 261 6.12 -9.34 -24.05
CA GLU A 261 7.24 -9.68 -24.92
C GLU A 261 8.10 -10.82 -24.39
N ASN A 262 7.69 -11.57 -23.36
CA ASN A 262 8.50 -12.62 -22.70
C ASN A 262 9.92 -12.13 -22.35
N GLY A 263 10.07 -10.85 -22.00
CA GLY A 263 11.38 -10.23 -21.74
C GLY A 263 12.26 -9.97 -22.98
N ALA A 264 11.77 -10.14 -24.22
CA ALA A 264 12.54 -9.85 -25.43
C ALA A 264 12.92 -8.36 -25.58
N LEU A 265 12.13 -7.43 -25.00
CA LEU A 265 12.52 -6.01 -24.87
C LEU A 265 13.71 -5.84 -23.93
N ALA A 266 13.83 -6.67 -22.89
CA ALA A 266 14.89 -6.55 -21.90
C ALA A 266 16.27 -6.65 -22.56
N GLY A 267 16.43 -7.57 -23.52
CA GLY A 267 17.66 -7.69 -24.32
C GLY A 267 17.90 -6.47 -25.21
N ARG A 268 16.87 -5.99 -25.94
CA ARG A 268 17.02 -4.87 -26.89
C ARG A 268 17.32 -3.53 -26.22
N TYR A 269 16.86 -3.30 -24.99
CA TYR A 269 17.17 -2.09 -24.22
C TYR A 269 18.52 -2.18 -23.48
N CYS A 270 18.91 -3.37 -23.02
CA CYS A 270 20.20 -3.60 -22.34
C CYS A 270 21.41 -3.41 -23.27
N ASP A 271 21.30 -3.81 -24.54
CA ASP A 271 22.40 -3.76 -25.51
C ASP A 271 22.63 -2.37 -26.13
N GLN A 272 21.82 -1.35 -25.78
CA GLN A 272 22.01 0.00 -26.29
C GLN A 272 22.91 0.86 -25.37
N PRO A 273 23.86 1.65 -25.94
CA PRO A 273 24.69 2.59 -25.21
C PRO A 273 23.82 3.55 -24.37
N ALA A 274 24.27 3.89 -23.16
CA ALA A 274 23.52 4.73 -22.20
C ALA A 274 23.02 6.07 -22.78
N GLN A 275 23.69 6.61 -23.80
CA GLN A 275 23.33 7.84 -24.50
C GLN A 275 22.08 7.70 -25.39
N PHE A 276 21.78 6.49 -25.88
CA PHE A 276 20.58 6.19 -26.69
C PHE A 276 19.33 5.93 -25.82
N ARG A 277 19.49 5.47 -24.58
CA ARG A 277 18.37 5.17 -23.66
C ARG A 277 17.56 6.42 -23.30
N HIS A 278 18.20 7.57 -23.19
CA HIS A 278 17.49 8.84 -22.91
C HIS A 278 16.83 9.46 -24.14
N ARG A 279 17.34 9.21 -25.36
CA ARG A 279 16.77 9.76 -26.62
C ARG A 279 15.53 8.98 -27.09
N ASN A 280 15.55 7.65 -27.00
CA ASN A 280 14.40 6.83 -27.42
C ASN A 280 13.22 6.87 -26.43
N MET A 281 13.45 7.34 -25.21
CA MET A 281 12.39 7.52 -24.20
C MET A 281 11.41 8.66 -24.53
N TYR A 282 11.81 9.60 -25.39
CA TYR A 282 10.97 10.69 -25.91
C TYR A 282 10.64 10.54 -27.41
N LEU A 283 11.22 9.53 -28.06
CA LEU A 283 11.06 9.24 -29.48
C LEU A 283 10.63 7.78 -29.64
N ILE A 284 9.42 7.43 -29.18
CA ILE A 284 8.62 6.50 -29.97
C ILE A 284 8.23 7.31 -31.21
N SER A 285 9.16 7.32 -32.17
CA SER A 285 9.06 8.10 -33.38
C SER A 285 7.86 7.61 -34.17
N LYS A 286 7.16 8.58 -34.75
CA LYS A 286 6.03 8.40 -35.66
C LYS A 286 6.40 7.66 -36.96
N ASP A 287 7.59 7.08 -37.09
CA ASP A 287 8.19 6.81 -38.41
C ASP A 287 8.55 5.34 -38.68
N HIS A 288 8.27 4.39 -37.78
CA HIS A 288 8.58 2.96 -38.03
C HIS A 288 7.41 1.97 -37.94
N LEU A 289 6.18 2.45 -37.72
CA LEU A 289 5.00 1.60 -37.87
C LEU A 289 4.51 1.65 -39.32
N SER A 290 4.35 0.48 -39.94
CA SER A 290 3.66 0.38 -41.24
C SER A 290 2.26 1.00 -41.12
N LEU A 291 1.73 1.52 -42.22
CA LEU A 291 0.37 2.08 -42.28
C LEU A 291 -0.68 1.11 -41.72
N GLU A 292 -0.45 -0.19 -41.93
CA GLU A 292 -1.32 -1.26 -41.46
C GLU A 292 -1.26 -1.43 -39.94
N THR A 293 -0.05 -1.44 -39.34
CA THR A 293 0.07 -1.50 -37.88
C THR A 293 -0.54 -0.26 -37.21
N ARG A 294 -0.42 0.93 -37.82
CA ARG A 294 -1.07 2.15 -37.31
C ARG A 294 -2.59 2.06 -37.34
N ARG A 295 -3.16 1.52 -38.41
CA ARG A 295 -4.61 1.29 -38.50
C ARG A 295 -5.09 0.32 -37.43
N THR A 296 -4.39 -0.80 -37.26
CA THR A 296 -4.73 -1.79 -36.21
C THR A 296 -4.66 -1.19 -34.81
N ILE A 297 -3.63 -0.39 -34.51
CA ILE A 297 -3.51 0.30 -33.22
C ILE A 297 -4.66 1.30 -33.02
N LEU A 298 -4.99 2.11 -34.04
CA LEU A 298 -6.09 3.07 -33.95
C LEU A 298 -7.45 2.37 -33.75
N THR A 299 -7.72 1.28 -34.46
CA THR A 299 -8.95 0.49 -34.28
C THR A 299 -9.04 -0.10 -32.88
N ASN A 300 -7.92 -0.62 -32.34
CA ASN A 300 -7.89 -1.16 -30.98
C ASN A 300 -8.09 -0.06 -29.92
N LEU A 301 -7.48 1.11 -30.10
CA LEU A 301 -7.66 2.25 -29.19
C LEU A 301 -9.11 2.76 -29.22
N GLN A 302 -9.73 2.82 -30.40
CA GLN A 302 -11.13 3.19 -30.54
C GLN A 302 -12.04 2.20 -29.80
N ARG A 303 -11.85 0.89 -30.02
CA ARG A 303 -12.59 -0.16 -29.32
C ARG A 303 -12.46 -0.05 -27.80
N MET A 304 -11.25 0.19 -27.30
CA MET A 304 -11.00 0.37 -25.86
C MET A 304 -11.66 1.63 -25.30
N ALA A 305 -11.72 2.72 -26.08
CA ALA A 305 -12.41 3.95 -25.71
C ALA A 305 -13.92 3.73 -25.62
N ASP A 306 -14.51 3.03 -26.59
CA ASP A 306 -15.94 2.72 -26.64
C ASP A 306 -16.33 1.78 -25.49
N GLU A 307 -15.53 0.75 -25.22
CA GLU A 307 -15.73 -0.14 -24.06
C GLU A 307 -15.67 0.61 -22.73
N LYS A 308 -14.74 1.55 -22.58
CA LYS A 308 -14.60 2.37 -21.38
C LYS A 308 -15.78 3.35 -21.24
N LEU A 309 -16.23 3.95 -22.33
CA LEU A 309 -17.39 4.83 -22.35
C LEU A 309 -18.65 4.06 -21.93
N ASN A 310 -18.89 2.87 -22.49
CA ASN A 310 -20.01 2.03 -22.12
C ASN A 310 -19.99 1.62 -20.64
N ARG A 311 -18.81 1.29 -20.09
CA ARG A 311 -18.68 1.01 -18.65
C ARG A 311 -19.02 2.22 -17.79
N LEU A 312 -18.55 3.41 -18.16
CA LEU A 312 -18.82 4.66 -17.43
C LEU A 312 -20.29 5.05 -17.51
N THR A 313 -20.93 4.88 -18.67
CA THR A 313 -22.38 5.09 -18.84
C THR A 313 -23.18 4.14 -17.94
N ASN A 314 -22.85 2.85 -17.95
CA ASN A 314 -23.52 1.87 -17.09
C ASN A 314 -23.31 2.16 -15.58
N GLU A 315 -22.12 2.63 -15.18
CA GLU A 315 -21.84 3.02 -13.80
C GLU A 315 -22.61 4.29 -13.40
N TYR A 316 -22.71 5.26 -14.33
CA TYR A 316 -23.49 6.48 -14.14
C TYR A 316 -24.99 6.16 -13.98
N ASP A 317 -25.55 5.36 -14.88
CA ASP A 317 -26.97 4.95 -14.83
C ASP A 317 -27.28 4.19 -13.54
N ARG A 318 -26.38 3.31 -13.11
CA ARG A 318 -26.49 2.62 -11.82
C ARG A 318 -26.48 3.58 -10.64
N LYS A 319 -25.56 4.56 -10.60
CA LYS A 319 -25.51 5.56 -9.52
C LYS A 319 -26.73 6.48 -9.51
N VAL A 320 -27.25 6.86 -10.69
CA VAL A 320 -28.48 7.63 -10.80
C VAL A 320 -29.67 6.83 -10.26
N LEU A 321 -29.75 5.53 -10.56
CA LEU A 321 -30.77 4.64 -10.02
C LEU A 321 -30.66 4.50 -8.49
N GLU A 322 -29.47 4.26 -7.96
CA GLU A 322 -29.21 4.16 -6.51
C GLU A 322 -29.57 5.47 -5.78
N LEU A 323 -29.19 6.62 -6.30
CA LEU A 323 -29.53 7.93 -5.72
C LEU A 323 -31.03 8.24 -5.80
N THR A 324 -31.70 7.82 -6.89
CA THR A 324 -33.15 7.98 -7.04
C THR A 324 -33.90 7.10 -6.05
N GLN A 325 -33.46 5.86 -5.86
CA GLN A 325 -33.99 4.95 -4.85
C GLN A 325 -33.78 5.50 -3.43
N GLN A 326 -32.60 6.05 -3.14
CA GLN A 326 -32.31 6.64 -1.82
C GLN A 326 -33.16 7.88 -1.54
N LYS A 327 -33.37 8.76 -2.54
CA LYS A 327 -34.27 9.91 -2.43
C LYS A 327 -35.72 9.48 -2.25
N TYR A 328 -36.17 8.47 -2.99
CA TYR A 328 -37.50 7.91 -2.82
C TYR A 328 -37.70 7.35 -1.40
N LEU A 329 -36.74 6.56 -0.89
CA LEU A 329 -36.78 6.04 0.48
C LEU A 329 -36.85 7.15 1.52
N THR A 330 -36.09 8.23 1.33
CA THR A 330 -36.07 9.40 2.22
C THR A 330 -37.43 10.09 2.23
N ILE A 331 -38.03 10.33 1.05
CA ILE A 331 -39.35 10.96 0.91
C ILE A 331 -40.43 10.09 1.57
N VAL A 332 -40.41 8.78 1.32
CA VAL A 332 -41.34 7.83 1.94
C VAL A 332 -41.18 7.83 3.46
N THR A 333 -39.95 7.86 3.97
CA THR A 333 -39.68 7.89 5.42
C THR A 333 -40.22 9.17 6.06
N ILE A 334 -39.99 10.34 5.44
CA ILE A 334 -40.51 11.63 5.91
C ILE A 334 -42.04 11.62 5.91
N TYR A 335 -42.65 11.10 4.84
CA TYR A 335 -44.10 10.98 4.74
C TYR A 335 -44.68 10.08 5.84
N ILE A 336 -44.08 8.92 6.09
CA ILE A 336 -44.50 8.01 7.17
C ILE A 336 -44.38 8.70 8.54
N HIS A 337 -43.28 9.39 8.83
CA HIS A 337 -43.10 10.11 10.10
C HIS A 337 -44.16 11.20 10.29
N SER A 338 -44.42 12.01 9.26
CA SER A 338 -45.45 13.05 9.32
C SER A 338 -46.84 12.48 9.58
N GLN A 339 -47.17 11.32 8.99
CA GLN A 339 -48.45 10.64 9.25
C GLN A 339 -48.52 10.06 10.67
N LEU A 340 -47.41 9.56 11.21
CA LEU A 340 -47.35 9.08 12.60
C LEU A 340 -47.52 10.23 13.60
N GLU A 341 -46.88 11.38 13.39
CA GLU A 341 -47.04 12.56 14.23
C GLU A 341 -48.48 13.09 14.22
N GLU A 342 -49.14 13.08 13.06
CA GLU A 342 -50.55 13.45 12.93
C GLU A 342 -51.46 12.49 13.70
N LEU A 343 -51.19 11.18 13.60
CA LEU A 343 -51.91 10.15 14.36
C LEU A 343 -51.69 10.26 15.87
N GLU A 344 -50.46 10.52 16.32
CA GLU A 344 -50.17 10.76 17.74
C GLU A 344 -50.88 12.01 18.27
N SER A 345 -50.92 13.08 17.46
CA SER A 345 -51.68 14.29 17.80
C SER A 345 -53.18 14.02 17.91
N GLN A 346 -53.75 13.26 16.97
CA GLN A 346 -55.16 12.84 17.04
C GLN A 346 -55.43 11.97 18.27
N LEU A 347 -54.52 11.05 18.60
CA LEU A 347 -54.63 10.18 19.77
C LEU A 347 -54.57 10.97 21.09
N ASN A 348 -53.69 11.97 21.17
CA ASN A 348 -53.58 12.85 22.34
C ASN A 348 -54.78 13.80 22.49
N ASN A 349 -55.45 14.15 21.40
CA ASN A 349 -56.66 14.98 21.41
C ASN A 349 -57.92 14.18 21.73
N LEU A 350 -57.93 12.86 21.53
CA LEU A 350 -58.94 11.99 22.13
C LEU A 350 -58.75 12.12 23.64
N GLN A 351 -59.74 12.70 24.32
CA GLN A 351 -59.76 12.89 25.77
C GLN A 351 -59.86 11.55 26.51
N LEU A 352 -58.88 10.67 26.31
CA LEU A 352 -58.81 9.32 26.83
C LEU A 352 -58.90 9.32 28.35
N ASP A 353 -58.34 10.33 29.01
CA ASP A 353 -58.45 10.53 30.46
C ASP A 353 -59.89 10.84 30.89
N THR A 354 -60.66 11.58 30.09
CA THR A 354 -62.06 11.91 30.39
C THR A 354 -62.94 10.67 30.20
N LEU A 355 -62.71 9.90 29.13
CA LEU A 355 -63.36 8.61 28.90
C LEU A 355 -63.00 7.57 29.98
N PHE A 356 -61.76 7.57 30.47
CA PHE A 356 -61.33 6.69 31.57
C PHE A 356 -61.97 7.09 32.91
N GLN A 357 -62.13 8.39 33.17
CA GLN A 357 -62.82 8.87 34.37
C GLN A 357 -64.33 8.62 34.32
N GLU A 358 -64.98 8.78 33.17
CA GLU A 358 -66.38 8.41 32.97
C GLU A 358 -66.62 6.90 33.10
N TRP A 359 -65.68 6.08 32.61
CA TRP A 359 -65.68 4.63 32.79
C TRP A 359 -65.51 4.23 34.26
N ALA A 360 -64.63 4.90 35.00
CA ALA A 360 -64.42 4.65 36.43
C ALA A 360 -65.62 5.05 37.29
N ALA A 361 -66.41 6.04 36.87
CA ALA A 361 -67.59 6.54 37.58
C ALA A 361 -68.86 5.68 37.40
N THR A 362 -68.91 4.78 36.41
CA THR A 362 -70.10 3.95 36.17
C THR A 362 -70.08 2.66 37.01
N ARG A 363 -71.05 2.54 37.95
CA ARG A 363 -71.27 1.37 38.82
C ARG A 363 -71.93 0.17 38.09
N ASP A 364 -71.71 -1.01 38.65
CA ASP A 364 -71.65 -2.35 38.02
C ASP A 364 -72.77 -2.86 37.09
N SER A 365 -73.93 -2.20 36.93
CA SER A 365 -74.96 -2.69 35.99
C SER A 365 -74.91 -2.04 34.60
N SER A 366 -74.12 -0.97 34.41
CA SER A 366 -74.00 -0.26 33.12
C SER A 366 -72.65 -0.51 32.41
N ARG A 367 -71.70 -1.18 33.07
CA ARG A 367 -70.35 -1.46 32.53
C ARG A 367 -70.38 -2.30 31.26
N SER A 368 -71.27 -3.29 31.17
CA SER A 368 -71.40 -4.14 29.97
C SER A 368 -71.89 -3.33 28.75
N CYS A 369 -72.94 -2.50 28.90
CA CYS A 369 -73.43 -1.67 27.81
C CYS A 369 -72.44 -0.56 27.42
N PHE A 370 -71.74 0.04 28.39
CA PHE A 370 -70.73 1.06 28.12
C PHE A 370 -69.48 0.48 27.41
N LEU A 371 -69.03 -0.71 27.80
CA LEU A 371 -67.98 -1.44 27.08
C LEU A 371 -68.42 -1.81 25.67
N GLN A 372 -69.65 -2.28 25.47
CA GLN A 372 -70.15 -2.64 24.13
C GLN A 372 -70.27 -1.42 23.21
N ALA A 373 -70.85 -0.32 23.71
CA ALA A 373 -70.99 0.92 22.95
C ALA A 373 -69.63 1.55 22.58
N ASN A 374 -68.66 1.56 23.52
CA ASN A 374 -67.33 2.10 23.25
C ASN A 374 -66.46 1.17 22.40
N THR A 375 -66.59 -0.15 22.53
CA THR A 375 -65.91 -1.10 21.63
C THR A 375 -66.41 -0.93 20.21
N SER A 376 -67.73 -0.77 19.99
CA SER A 376 -68.27 -0.47 18.66
C SER A 376 -67.82 0.89 18.13
N ASN A 377 -67.71 1.93 18.98
CA ASN A 377 -67.16 3.22 18.54
C ASN A 377 -65.68 3.13 18.16
N ILE A 378 -64.86 2.42 18.94
CA ILE A 378 -63.44 2.21 18.64
C ILE A 378 -63.29 1.38 17.36
N GLU A 379 -64.07 0.32 17.18
CA GLU A 379 -64.07 -0.48 15.94
C GLU A 379 -64.49 0.34 14.71
N ASN A 380 -65.45 1.26 14.86
CA ASN A 380 -65.86 2.16 13.78
C ASN A 380 -64.77 3.17 13.43
N ILE A 381 -64.09 3.74 14.43
CA ILE A 381 -62.94 4.63 14.24
C ILE A 381 -61.80 3.88 13.54
N LEU A 382 -61.47 2.66 13.98
CA LEU A 382 -60.43 1.83 13.35
C LEU A 382 -60.77 1.49 11.90
N LYS A 383 -62.03 1.14 11.59
CA LYS A 383 -62.50 0.90 10.21
C LYS A 383 -62.45 2.16 9.34
N GLU A 384 -62.75 3.31 9.90
CA GLU A 384 -62.64 4.60 9.20
C GLU A 384 -61.17 4.94 8.90
N MET A 385 -60.27 4.70 9.86
CA MET A 385 -58.82 4.86 9.68
C MET A 385 -58.26 3.91 8.62
N GLU A 386 -58.66 2.63 8.62
CA GLU A 386 -58.29 1.66 7.59
C GLU A 386 -58.82 2.07 6.20
N SER A 387 -60.05 2.57 6.11
CA SER A 387 -60.63 3.08 4.87
C SER A 387 -59.85 4.30 4.33
N ASN A 388 -59.47 5.22 5.22
CA ASN A 388 -58.70 6.42 4.85
C ASN A 388 -57.28 6.07 4.40
N LEU A 389 -56.61 5.12 5.06
CA LEU A 389 -55.31 4.58 4.64
C LEU A 389 -55.41 3.89 3.27
N THR A 390 -56.48 3.14 3.02
CA THR A 390 -56.71 2.46 1.74
C THR A 390 -56.98 3.45 0.60
N LYS A 391 -57.75 4.52 0.85
CA LYS A 391 -57.98 5.63 -0.10
C LYS A 391 -56.71 6.43 -0.40
N ALA A 392 -55.90 6.70 0.63
CA ALA A 392 -54.62 7.40 0.47
C ALA A 392 -53.62 6.61 -0.38
N ASN A 393 -53.61 5.27 -0.24
CA ASN A 393 -52.79 4.38 -1.07
C ASN A 393 -53.36 4.17 -2.48
N GLY A 394 -54.68 4.18 -2.65
CA GLY A 394 -55.33 4.01 -3.97
C GLY A 394 -55.16 5.20 -4.93
N ASN A 395 -54.96 6.41 -4.40
CA ASN A 395 -54.83 7.64 -5.21
C ASN A 395 -53.39 8.01 -5.61
N LYS A 396 -52.36 7.29 -5.16
CA LYS A 396 -50.97 7.51 -5.60
C LYS A 396 -50.56 6.52 -6.69
N ARG A 397 -51.29 6.53 -7.81
CA ARG A 397 -50.73 6.07 -9.09
C ARG A 397 -49.92 7.24 -9.64
N ILE A 398 -48.69 7.38 -9.14
CA ILE A 398 -47.70 8.28 -9.76
C ILE A 398 -47.31 7.60 -11.07
N GLU A 399 -47.81 8.12 -12.19
CA GLU A 399 -47.26 7.82 -13.51
C GLU A 399 -45.80 8.25 -13.52
N VAL A 400 -44.92 7.29 -13.80
CA VAL A 400 -43.45 7.43 -13.87
C VAL A 400 -43.06 8.24 -15.10
#